data_AF-A0A353W040-F1
#
_entry.id   AF-A0A353W040-F1
#
_cell.length_a   1.000
_cell.length_b   1.000
_cell.length_c   1.000
_cell.angle_alpha   90.00
_cell.angle_beta   90.00
_cell.angle_gamma   90.00
#
_symmetry.space_group_name_H-M   'P 1'
#
loop_
_entity.id
_entity.type
_entity.pdbx_description
1 polymer ?
#
loop_
_entity_poly.entity_id
_entity_poly.type
_entity_poly.pdbx_seq_one_letter_code
_entity_poly.pdbx_strand_id
1 'polypeptide(L)' 'MKSAFDFKENSRHHIKKEAYDEMDNFMLLCFGDLLGIPVPTAYYTLELLPYLAEDLEGWERRIMARKSVYGDRWGDFCC' A
#
# COMPACT_ATOMS: atom_id res chain seq x y z
N MET A 1 -26.69 -14.92 16.04
CA MET A 1 -26.74 -13.61 15.35
C MET A 1 -25.38 -12.90 15.25
N LYS A 2 -24.45 -13.02 16.21
CA LYS A 2 -23.11 -12.39 16.13
C LYS A 2 -22.28 -12.82 14.90
N SER A 3 -22.35 -14.08 14.47
CA SER A 3 -21.52 -14.60 13.36
C SER A 3 -21.82 -13.97 11.98
N ALA A 4 -23.05 -13.53 11.73
CA ALA A 4 -23.42 -12.92 10.44
C ALA A 4 -22.85 -11.50 10.28
N PHE A 5 -22.76 -10.73 11.37
CA PHE A 5 -22.09 -9.42 11.36
C PHE A 5 -20.56 -9.57 11.30
N ASP A 6 -20.02 -10.61 11.93
CA ASP A 6 -18.59 -10.93 11.94
C ASP A 6 -18.05 -11.22 10.53
N PHE A 7 -18.79 -12.00 9.71
CA PHE A 7 -18.42 -12.24 8.32
C PHE A 7 -18.38 -10.97 7.48
N LYS A 8 -19.37 -10.08 7.65
CA LYS A 8 -19.44 -8.81 6.93
C LYS A 8 -18.27 -7.89 7.32
N GLU A 9 -17.89 -7.84 8.59
CA GLU A 9 -16.76 -7.03 9.03
C GLU A 9 -15.42 -7.60 8.54
N ASN A 10 -15.22 -8.92 8.65
CA ASN A 10 -14.03 -9.59 8.11
C ASN A 10 -13.89 -9.34 6.61
N SER A 11 -14.99 -9.50 5.85
CA SER A 11 -15.00 -9.24 4.40
C SER A 11 -14.58 -7.80 4.08
N ARG A 12 -15.10 -6.81 4.84
CA ARG A 12 -14.73 -5.40 4.68
C ARG A 12 -13.27 -5.15 5.04
N HIS A 13 -12.77 -5.82 6.07
CA HIS A 13 -11.38 -5.72 6.49
C HIS A 13 -10.42 -6.25 5.41
N HIS A 14 -10.73 -7.41 4.82
CA HIS A 14 -9.95 -7.99 3.72
C HIS A 14 -9.94 -7.07 2.49
N ILE A 15 -11.09 -6.53 2.08
CA ILE A 15 -11.18 -5.61 0.94
C ILE A 15 -10.35 -4.34 1.19
N LYS A 16 -10.44 -3.77 2.41
CA LYS A 16 -9.64 -2.58 2.76
C LYS A 16 -8.15 -2.87 2.76
N LYS A 17 -7.74 -4.03 3.28
CA LYS A 17 -6.33 -4.44 3.28
C LYS A 17 -5.80 -4.53 1.85
N GLU A 18 -6.52 -5.21 0.96
CA GLU A 18 -6.11 -5.33 -0.45
C GLU A 18 -6.02 -3.97 -1.15
N ALA A 19 -6.98 -3.07 -0.90
CA ALA A 19 -6.96 -1.72 -1.45
C ALA A 19 -5.73 -0.92 -0.97
N TYR A 20 -5.36 -1.03 0.31
CA TYR A 20 -4.13 -0.40 0.82
C TYR A 20 -2.88 -1.05 0.23
N ASP A 21 -2.85 -2.37 0.11
CA ASP A 21 -1.73 -3.09 -0.47
C ASP A 21 -1.51 -2.62 -1.91
N GLU A 22 -2.55 -2.54 -2.74
CA GLU A 22 -2.51 -1.98 -4.09
C GLU A 22 -1.98 -0.54 -4.11
N MET A 23 -2.59 0.34 -3.32
CA MET A 23 -2.21 1.76 -3.22
C MET A 23 -0.74 1.91 -2.86
N ASP A 24 -0.25 1.12 -1.90
CA ASP A 24 1.12 1.26 -1.46
C ASP A 24 2.13 0.88 -2.55
N ASN A 25 1.82 -0.04 -3.49
CA ASN A 25 2.72 -0.31 -4.62
C ASN A 25 2.68 0.80 -5.65
N PHE A 26 1.50 1.38 -5.87
CA PHE A 26 1.38 2.54 -6.75
C PHE A 26 2.26 3.68 -6.22
N MET A 27 2.15 3.97 -4.91
CA MET A 27 2.98 4.96 -4.25
C MET A 27 4.48 4.60 -4.29
N LEU A 28 4.84 3.32 -4.19
CA LEU A 28 6.24 2.89 -4.33
C LEU A 28 6.79 3.12 -5.75
N LEU A 29 5.97 2.89 -6.78
CA LEU A 29 6.34 3.13 -8.18
C LEU A 29 6.44 4.63 -8.51
N CYS A 30 5.65 5.48 -7.86
CA CYS A 30 5.68 6.93 -8.10
C CYS A 30 6.68 7.67 -7.21
N PHE A 31 6.83 7.25 -5.95
CA PHE A 31 7.54 8.00 -4.91
C PHE A 31 8.59 7.15 -4.17
N GLY A 32 9.07 6.07 -4.77
CA GLY A 32 10.18 5.28 -4.22
C GLY A 32 11.46 6.09 -3.97
N ASP A 33 11.63 7.23 -4.68
CA ASP A 33 12.73 8.18 -4.47
C ASP A 33 12.79 8.70 -3.03
N LEU A 34 11.63 8.88 -2.39
CA LEU A 34 11.54 9.32 -0.99
C LEU A 34 12.13 8.29 -0.02
N LEU A 35 12.15 7.01 -0.42
CA LEU A 35 12.75 5.91 0.32
C LEU A 35 14.22 5.67 -0.09
N GLY A 36 14.77 6.49 -0.99
CA GLY A 36 16.13 6.35 -1.52
C GLY A 36 16.26 5.34 -2.66
N ILE A 37 15.15 4.86 -3.23
CA ILE A 37 15.15 3.97 -4.40
C ILE A 37 14.97 4.86 -5.63
N PRO A 38 15.98 5.03 -6.51
CA PRO A 38 15.84 5.89 -7.67
C PRO A 38 14.84 5.29 -8.67
N VAL A 39 13.68 5.93 -8.83
CA VAL A 39 12.60 5.56 -9.75
C VAL A 39 12.50 6.58 -10.87
N PRO A 40 12.62 6.17 -12.15
CA PRO A 40 12.61 7.12 -13.27
C PRO A 40 11.26 7.83 -13.48
N THR A 41 10.20 7.30 -12.88
CA THR A 41 8.83 7.80 -12.94
C THR A 41 8.58 9.00 -12.03
N ALA A 42 9.37 9.17 -10.98
CA ALA A 42 9.11 10.16 -9.94
C ALA A 42 9.01 11.59 -10.48
N TYR A 43 9.85 11.94 -11.46
CA TYR A 43 9.82 13.24 -12.14
C TYR A 43 8.48 13.52 -12.82
N TYR A 44 7.92 12.52 -13.51
CA TYR A 44 6.67 12.66 -14.26
C TYR A 44 5.43 12.63 -13.35
N THR A 45 5.54 12.02 -12.18
CA THR A 45 4.42 11.84 -11.24
C THR A 45 4.29 12.97 -10.23
N LEU A 46 5.13 14.01 -10.29
CA LEU A 46 5.05 15.17 -9.40
C LEU A 46 3.70 15.90 -9.49
N GLU A 47 3.04 15.87 -10.65
CA GLU A 47 1.71 16.45 -10.84
C GLU A 47 0.62 15.74 -10.00
N LEU A 48 0.87 14.49 -9.59
CA LEU A 48 -0.05 13.72 -8.74
C LEU A 48 0.09 14.04 -7.25
N LEU A 49 1.19 14.69 -6.87
CA LEU A 49 1.50 15.01 -5.48
C LEU A 49 0.35 15.72 -4.72
N PRO A 50 -0.33 16.76 -5.24
CA PRO A 50 -1.42 17.41 -4.51
C PRO A 50 -2.61 16.49 -4.21
N TYR A 51 -2.81 15.42 -5.00
CA TYR A 51 -3.90 14.47 -4.80
C TYR A 51 -3.53 13.36 -3.81
N LEU A 52 -2.24 13.10 -3.63
CA LEU A 52 -1.72 11.99 -2.82
C LEU A 52 -1.06 12.50 -1.52
N ALA A 53 -0.96 13.82 -1.35
CA ALA A 53 -0.29 14.45 -0.22
C ALA A 53 -0.88 14.05 1.13
N GLU A 54 -2.21 13.92 1.22
CA GLU A 54 -2.89 13.53 2.46
C GLU A 54 -2.60 12.07 2.83
N ASP A 55 -2.48 11.18 1.84
CA ASP A 55 -2.23 9.76 2.03
C ASP A 55 -0.73 9.44 2.24
N LEU A 56 0.16 10.37 1.87
CA LEU A 56 1.60 10.16 1.84
C LEU A 56 2.18 9.81 3.21
N GLU A 57 1.84 10.57 4.26
CA GLU A 57 2.36 10.33 5.62
C GLU A 57 1.88 8.97 6.17
N GLY A 58 0.62 8.62 5.89
CA GLY A 58 0.06 7.33 6.27
C GLY A 58 0.75 6.18 5.55
N TRP A 59 1.01 6.34 4.25
CA TRP A 59 1.76 5.38 3.44
C TRP A 59 3.19 5.21 3.94
N GLU A 60 3.91 6.31 4.22
CA GLU A 60 5.30 6.30 4.68
C GLU A 60 5.46 5.46 5.95
N ARG A 61 4.53 5.61 6.91
CA ARG A 61 4.52 4.81 8.15
C ARG A 61 4.23 3.33 7.87
N ARG A 62 3.30 3.02 6.96
CA ARG A 62 2.97 1.63 6.60
C ARG A 62 4.12 0.94 5.88
N ILE A 63 4.75 1.61 4.91
CA ILE A 63 5.85 1.04 4.13
C ILE A 63 7.09 0.81 5.00
N MET A 64 7.41 1.75 5.91
CA MET A 64 8.51 1.58 6.87
C MET A 64 8.28 0.45 7.88
N ALA A 65 7.02 0.16 8.22
CA ALA A 65 6.69 -0.95 9.12
C ALA A 65 6.76 -2.32 8.44
N ARG A 66 6.75 -2.37 7.09
CA ARG A 66 6.83 -3.64 6.34
C ARG A 66 8.25 -4.16 6.28
N LYS A 67 8.40 -5.47 6.48
CA LYS A 67 9.72 -6.15 6.41
C LYS A 67 10.18 -6.36 4.98
N SER A 68 9.26 -6.63 4.06
CA SER A 68 9.57 -6.79 2.64
C SER A 68 8.34 -6.53 1.80
N VAL A 69 8.49 -5.69 0.76
CA VAL A 69 7.43 -5.45 -0.23
C VAL A 69 7.08 -6.74 -0.98
N TYR A 70 8.09 -7.57 -1.28
CA TYR A 70 7.90 -8.81 -2.02
C TYR A 70 7.26 -9.93 -1.17
N GLY A 71 7.77 -10.14 0.06
CA GLY A 71 7.35 -11.26 0.90
C GLY A 71 5.93 -11.13 1.45
N ASP A 72 5.44 -9.93 1.72
CA ASP A 72 4.08 -9.74 2.26
C ASP A 72 2.98 -9.98 1.21
N ARG A 73 3.27 -9.77 -0.08
CA ARG A 73 2.30 -9.96 -1.18
C ARG A 73 2.42 -11.31 -1.88
N TRP A 74 3.65 -11.77 -2.09
CA TRP A 74 3.93 -12.99 -2.87
C TRP A 74 4.40 -14.15 -2.00
N GLY A 75 4.47 -13.98 -0.67
CA GLY A 75 4.76 -15.05 0.28
C GLY A 75 3.76 -16.20 0.20
N ASP A 76 2.51 -15.91 -0.19
CA ASP A 76 1.45 -16.89 -0.35
C ASP A 76 1.62 -17.81 -1.59
N PHE A 77 2.53 -17.46 -2.51
CA PHE A 77 2.84 -18.31 -3.68
C PHE A 77 3.88 -19.40 -3.40
N CYS A 78 4.54 -19.34 -2.25
CA CYS A 78 5.59 -20.30 -1.90
C CYS A 78 5.13 -21.19 -0.74
N CYS A 79 4.61 -22.37 -1.10
CA CYS A 79 4.47 -23.60 -0.31
C CYS A 79 3.95 -23.50 1.13
#